data_AF-A0A7S0KTP8-F1
#
_entry.id   AF-A0A7S0KTP8-F1
#
_cell.length_a   1.000
_cell.length_b   1.000
_cell.length_c   1.000
_cell.angle_alpha   90.00
_cell.angle_beta   90.00
_cell.angle_gamma   90.00
#
_symmetry.space_group_name_H-M   'P 1'
#
loop_
_entity.id
_entity.type
_entity.pdbx_description
1 polymer ?
#
loop_
_entity_poly.entity_id
_entity_poly.type
_entity_poly.pdbx_seq_one_letter_code
_entity_poly.pdbx_strand_id
1 'polypeptide(L)'
;AGVDAGVNASTGRIDQNHRESENDQTEPNGSGRNSPAGSSGRTSPVVTDRSEASLPGGTAGGPVRWSSYVWRRGSVPIRWGQEVKQAIGEADIYIASENPYQGTGRYFSRLARQYRPGDATGEEGLPVTCVNLLRCAPGKPELLLSEHFHEAVRGVRKRSGLSAITVLNFDWHANIKSLGEAKTVEGLWTALRSYLVDAGVSHGVCEAGSDPTGSDPTGSAPTGSGSSSGTGAAAAAPGRLTKMTFKWQRGVLRYNCADSLDRTNLASYFAAVQVLVEQCGLLGLEVVSDVSNDP
;
A
#
# COMPACT_ATOMS: atom_id res chain seq x y z
N ALA A 1 70.03 0.33 11.38
CA ALA A 1 69.66 -0.22 10.05
C ALA A 1 69.61 -1.73 10.19
N GLY A 2 68.42 -2.32 10.13
CA GLY A 2 68.21 -3.76 10.16
C GLY A 2 67.17 -4.08 9.10
N VAL A 3 67.56 -4.90 8.13
CA VAL A 3 66.85 -5.23 6.90
C VAL A 3 66.43 -6.69 6.98
N ASP A 4 65.16 -6.98 6.71
CA ASP A 4 64.61 -8.23 6.14
C ASP A 4 63.08 -8.19 6.31
N ALA A 5 62.22 -8.73 5.45
CA ALA A 5 62.35 -9.40 4.16
C ALA A 5 60.97 -9.31 3.50
N GLY A 6 60.92 -9.14 2.18
CA GLY A 6 59.69 -9.25 1.40
C GLY A 6 59.38 -10.69 1.02
N VAL A 7 58.09 -11.03 0.94
CA VAL A 7 57.61 -12.15 0.13
C VAL A 7 56.41 -11.68 -0.68
N ASN A 8 56.51 -11.91 -1.98
CA ASN A 8 55.58 -11.57 -3.04
C ASN A 8 54.91 -12.88 -3.49
N ALA A 9 53.59 -12.90 -3.71
CA ALA A 9 52.95 -13.95 -4.49
C ALA A 9 51.70 -13.43 -5.19
N SER A 10 51.67 -13.67 -6.49
CA SER A 10 50.83 -13.07 -7.50
C SER A 10 49.63 -13.95 -7.89
N THR A 11 48.54 -13.25 -8.22
CA THR A 11 47.58 -13.51 -9.33
C THR A 11 46.80 -14.83 -9.40
N GLY A 12 45.47 -14.69 -9.34
CA GLY A 12 44.51 -15.54 -10.02
C GLY A 12 43.28 -14.71 -10.42
N ARG A 13 43.14 -14.42 -11.71
CA ARG A 13 42.03 -13.68 -12.34
C ARG A 13 41.02 -14.72 -12.85
N ILE A 14 39.74 -14.57 -12.53
CA ILE A 14 38.64 -15.20 -13.28
C ILE A 14 37.59 -14.13 -13.58
N ASP A 15 37.33 -13.99 -14.88
CA ASP A 15 36.43 -13.03 -15.49
C ASP A 15 34.94 -13.35 -15.27
N GLN A 16 34.19 -12.25 -15.15
CA GLN A 16 32.85 -11.97 -15.67
C GLN A 16 31.76 -13.06 -15.62
N ASN A 17 30.71 -12.75 -14.87
CA ASN A 17 29.36 -12.85 -15.41
C ASN A 17 28.48 -11.72 -14.86
N HIS A 18 28.21 -10.74 -15.73
CA HIS A 18 27.16 -9.74 -15.59
C HIS A 18 25.79 -10.42 -15.42
N ARG A 19 25.11 -10.14 -14.31
CA ARG A 19 23.65 -9.98 -14.28
C ARG A 19 23.35 -8.79 -13.39
N GLU A 20 23.19 -7.64 -14.03
CA GLU A 20 22.65 -6.44 -13.39
C GLU A 20 21.18 -6.70 -13.06
N SER A 21 20.88 -6.74 -11.76
CA SER A 21 19.55 -6.44 -11.26
C SER A 21 19.62 -5.04 -10.63
N GLU A 22 19.29 -4.01 -11.41
CA GLU A 22 19.15 -2.63 -10.94
C GLU A 22 18.03 -2.55 -9.89
N ASN A 23 18.42 -2.65 -8.62
CA ASN A 23 17.63 -2.17 -7.50
C ASN A 23 18.07 -0.73 -7.26
N ASP A 24 17.47 0.21 -7.98
CA ASP A 24 17.64 1.65 -7.80
C ASP A 24 16.88 2.09 -6.53
N GLN A 25 17.41 1.63 -5.39
CA GLN A 25 17.30 2.34 -4.13
C GLN A 25 18.29 3.49 -4.21
N THR A 26 17.80 4.70 -3.96
CA THR A 26 18.61 5.86 -3.61
C THR A 26 19.82 5.47 -2.77
N GLU A 27 21.04 5.67 -3.26
CA GLU A 27 22.29 5.93 -2.52
C GLU A 27 23.52 5.90 -3.48
N PRO A 28 24.72 6.48 -3.15
CA PRO A 28 25.27 6.54 -1.78
C PRO A 28 26.03 7.83 -1.36
N ASN A 29 25.87 8.22 -0.09
CA ASN A 29 26.86 8.01 1.00
C ASN A 29 26.62 9.00 2.16
N GLY A 30 26.22 8.46 3.32
CA GLY A 30 26.08 9.24 4.56
C GLY A 30 25.18 8.61 5.62
N SER A 31 25.34 7.31 5.88
CA SER A 31 24.91 6.61 7.10
C SER A 31 23.48 6.85 7.61
N GLY A 32 22.50 6.44 6.80
CA GLY A 32 21.36 5.71 7.38
C GLY A 32 21.90 4.40 7.98
N ARG A 33 21.88 4.28 9.31
CA ARG A 33 22.15 2.99 9.97
C ARG A 33 21.01 2.04 9.64
N ASN A 34 21.17 1.32 8.54
CA ASN A 34 20.40 0.14 8.20
C ASN A 34 20.80 -0.99 9.16
N SER A 35 20.12 -1.08 10.29
CA SER A 35 19.82 -2.40 10.86
C SER A 35 18.75 -3.05 9.97
N PRO A 36 18.84 -4.36 9.67
CA PRO A 36 17.90 -5.03 8.78
C PRO A 36 16.54 -5.24 9.48
N ALA A 37 15.77 -4.18 9.64
CA ALA A 37 14.43 -4.21 10.24
C ALA A 37 13.56 -3.03 9.78
N GLY A 38 13.69 -2.59 8.53
CA GLY A 38 12.81 -1.60 7.91
C GLY A 38 11.88 -2.27 6.91
N SER A 39 10.87 -3.01 7.39
CA SER A 39 9.91 -3.62 6.48
C SER A 39 9.19 -2.52 5.70
N SER A 40 9.33 -2.55 4.37
CA SER A 40 8.30 -1.98 3.48
C SER A 40 7.03 -2.80 3.70
N GLY A 41 6.38 -2.56 4.83
CA GLY A 41 5.16 -3.23 5.24
C GLY A 41 4.05 -2.84 4.28
N ARG A 42 3.85 -3.66 3.25
CA ARG A 42 2.61 -3.69 2.50
C ARG A 42 1.59 -4.36 3.40
N THR A 43 0.87 -3.58 4.20
CA THR A 43 -0.28 -4.06 4.97
C THR A 43 -1.55 -3.84 4.17
N SER A 44 -1.67 -4.61 3.11
CA SER A 44 -2.92 -5.09 2.54
C SER A 44 -2.60 -6.50 2.04
N PRO A 45 -3.43 -7.52 2.32
CA PRO A 45 -3.18 -8.85 1.83
C PRO A 45 -3.15 -8.74 0.32
N VAL A 46 -1.99 -8.93 -0.26
CA VAL A 46 -1.93 -9.19 -1.68
C VAL A 46 -2.12 -10.66 -1.77
N VAL A 47 -3.40 -10.98 -1.93
CA VAL A 47 -3.80 -12.14 -2.69
C VAL A 47 -3.27 -11.90 -4.10
N THR A 48 -1.97 -12.21 -4.29
CA THR A 48 -1.53 -12.78 -5.55
C THR A 48 -2.39 -14.01 -5.71
N ASP A 49 -3.29 -13.89 -6.68
CA ASP A 49 -4.05 -14.94 -7.32
C ASP A 49 -3.30 -16.29 -7.27
N ARG A 50 -3.71 -17.12 -6.31
CA ARG A 50 -3.50 -18.58 -6.16
C ARG A 50 -3.68 -18.97 -4.69
N SER A 51 -4.93 -19.15 -4.28
CA SER A 51 -5.24 -19.99 -3.13
C SER A 51 -6.67 -20.49 -3.25
N GLU A 52 -6.79 -21.80 -3.44
CA GLU A 52 -7.99 -22.59 -3.25
C GLU A 52 -8.55 -22.29 -1.85
N ALA A 53 -9.71 -21.64 -1.79
CA ALA A 53 -10.44 -21.46 -0.55
C ALA A 53 -11.63 -22.42 -0.54
N SER A 54 -11.47 -23.53 0.18
CA SER A 54 -12.57 -24.42 0.53
C SER A 54 -13.44 -23.71 1.57
N LEU A 55 -14.64 -23.27 1.18
CA LEU A 55 -15.60 -22.62 2.08
C LEU A 55 -16.21 -23.66 3.05
N PRO A 56 -16.28 -23.40 4.37
CA PRO A 56 -17.07 -24.22 5.27
C PRO A 56 -18.54 -23.80 5.20
N GLY A 57 -19.40 -24.75 4.78
CA GLY A 57 -20.81 -24.84 5.18
C GLY A 57 -21.67 -23.59 5.04
N GLY A 58 -22.12 -23.29 3.81
CA GLY A 58 -23.25 -22.40 3.54
C GLY A 58 -23.91 -22.83 2.24
N THR A 59 -25.18 -23.23 2.30
CA THR A 59 -25.98 -23.70 1.17
C THR A 59 -26.21 -22.60 0.11
N ALA A 60 -26.13 -23.02 -1.16
CA ALA A 60 -26.47 -22.31 -2.42
C ALA A 60 -25.35 -21.41 -3.05
N GLY A 61 -24.81 -21.89 -4.17
CA GLY A 61 -23.70 -21.29 -4.93
C GLY A 61 -24.04 -19.98 -5.67
N GLY A 62 -24.27 -18.91 -4.92
CA GLY A 62 -24.34 -17.54 -5.45
C GLY A 62 -22.97 -16.84 -5.50
N PRO A 63 -22.85 -15.70 -6.21
CA PRO A 63 -21.64 -14.88 -6.23
C PRO A 63 -21.17 -14.48 -4.83
N VAL A 64 -19.87 -14.64 -4.55
CA VAL A 64 -19.23 -14.15 -3.33
C VAL A 64 -18.82 -12.70 -3.54
N ARG A 65 -19.40 -11.77 -2.78
CA ARG A 65 -18.98 -10.36 -2.81
C ARG A 65 -17.61 -10.19 -2.18
N TRP A 66 -16.81 -9.27 -2.73
CA TRP A 66 -15.52 -8.90 -2.18
C TRP A 66 -15.36 -7.39 -2.17
N SER A 67 -14.57 -6.88 -1.23
CA SER A 67 -14.11 -5.49 -1.22
C SER A 67 -12.64 -5.41 -0.81
N SER A 68 -11.95 -4.33 -1.19
CA SER A 68 -10.54 -4.12 -0.91
C SER A 68 -10.24 -2.63 -0.80
N TYR A 69 -9.53 -2.28 0.26
CA TYR A 69 -8.96 -0.96 0.49
C TYR A 69 -7.46 -1.09 0.63
N VAL A 70 -6.72 -0.25 -0.11
CA VAL A 70 -5.27 -0.25 -0.11
C VAL A 70 -4.73 1.12 0.25
N TRP A 71 -3.78 1.16 1.17
CA TRP A 71 -3.11 2.37 1.59
C TRP A 71 -1.59 2.14 1.63
N ARG A 72 -0.81 3.20 1.87
CA ARG A 72 0.66 3.09 1.93
C ARG A 72 1.24 3.80 3.14
N ARG A 73 2.32 3.25 3.69
CA ARG A 73 3.23 3.95 4.61
C ARG A 73 4.58 4.21 3.93
N GLY A 74 5.25 5.30 4.29
CA GLY A 74 6.64 5.52 3.92
C GLY A 74 7.25 6.76 4.57
N SER A 75 8.59 6.83 4.58
CA SER A 75 9.35 8.03 4.98
C SER A 75 9.00 9.22 4.08
N VAL A 76 9.10 10.46 4.57
CA VAL A 76 8.89 11.67 3.76
C VAL A 76 9.74 11.59 2.48
N PRO A 77 9.16 11.72 1.27
CA PRO A 77 9.83 11.40 0.00
C PRO A 77 10.70 12.56 -0.51
N ILE A 78 11.55 13.07 0.38
CA ILE A 78 12.59 14.07 0.10
C ILE A 78 13.92 13.55 0.65
N ARG A 79 15.02 14.25 0.37
CA ARG A 79 16.33 13.91 0.95
C ARG A 79 16.46 14.56 2.32
N TRP A 80 16.27 13.77 3.36
CA TRP A 80 16.38 14.18 4.76
C TRP A 80 17.05 13.08 5.57
N GLY A 81 17.59 13.45 6.72
CA GLY A 81 18.22 12.53 7.64
C GLY A 81 17.93 12.89 9.08
N GLN A 82 18.25 11.96 9.96
CA GLN A 82 18.05 12.10 11.39
C GLN A 82 19.28 11.55 12.12
N GLU A 83 19.78 12.31 13.07
CA GLU A 83 20.89 11.90 13.93
C GLU A 83 20.38 11.61 15.34
N VAL A 84 20.45 10.33 15.74
CA VAL A 84 20.09 9.90 17.09
C VAL A 84 21.26 10.16 18.01
N LYS A 85 21.15 11.19 18.85
CA LYS A 85 22.13 11.46 19.91
C LYS A 85 22.06 10.32 20.94
N GLN A 86 23.22 9.82 21.38
CA GLN A 86 23.31 8.76 22.40
C GLN A 86 22.82 9.19 23.80
N ALA A 87 22.56 10.48 24.00
CA ALA A 87 22.00 11.03 25.23
C ALA A 87 20.48 11.20 25.13
N ILE A 88 19.79 11.25 26.28
CA ILE A 88 18.35 11.48 26.38
C ILE A 88 18.02 12.84 25.72
N GLY A 89 17.42 12.80 24.52
CA GLY A 89 17.07 13.98 23.75
C GLY A 89 16.31 13.64 22.47
N GLU A 90 15.59 14.62 21.91
CA GLU A 90 14.99 14.49 20.59
C GLU A 90 16.09 14.38 19.53
N ALA A 91 15.86 13.56 18.51
CA ALA A 91 16.82 13.42 17.43
C ALA A 91 16.84 14.69 16.57
N ASP A 92 18.03 15.06 16.09
CA ASP A 92 18.17 16.19 15.18
C ASP A 92 17.72 15.73 13.79
N ILE A 93 16.82 16.49 13.17
CA ILE A 93 16.38 16.27 11.79
C ILE A 93 17.05 17.33 10.91
N TYR A 94 17.60 16.90 9.79
CA TYR A 94 18.19 17.78 8.79
C TYR A 94 17.68 17.46 7.39
N ILE A 95 17.69 18.49 6.54
CA ILE A 95 17.34 18.39 5.13
C ILE A 95 18.63 18.49 4.33
N ALA A 96 18.77 17.69 3.28
CA ALA A 96 19.95 17.77 2.41
C ALA A 96 20.10 19.20 1.86
N SER A 97 21.29 19.78 2.03
CA SER A 97 21.58 21.16 1.62
C SER A 97 21.54 21.32 0.10
N GLU A 98 22.08 20.35 -0.62
CA GLU A 98 22.01 20.29 -2.08
C GLU A 98 20.77 19.52 -2.52
N ASN A 99 20.18 19.87 -3.67
CA ASN A 99 19.06 19.19 -4.35
C ASN A 99 18.08 18.43 -3.40
N PRO A 100 17.44 19.08 -2.41
CA PRO A 100 16.67 18.40 -1.36
C PRO A 100 15.47 17.59 -1.89
N TYR A 101 14.97 17.94 -3.07
CA TYR A 101 13.79 17.32 -3.70
C TYR A 101 14.14 16.38 -4.86
N GLN A 102 15.43 16.04 -5.02
CA GLN A 102 15.87 15.07 -6.02
C GLN A 102 15.17 13.73 -5.78
N GLY A 103 14.58 13.16 -6.84
CA GLY A 103 13.85 11.89 -6.78
C GLY A 103 12.38 11.99 -6.33
N THR A 104 11.94 13.07 -5.67
CA THR A 104 10.55 13.23 -5.19
C THR A 104 9.53 13.08 -6.32
N GLY A 105 9.76 13.70 -7.48
CA GLY A 105 8.86 13.57 -8.64
C GLY A 105 8.79 12.16 -9.21
N ARG A 106 9.93 11.45 -9.28
CA ARG A 106 10.00 10.05 -9.74
C ARG A 106 9.29 9.12 -8.75
N TYR A 107 9.44 9.37 -7.46
CA TYR A 107 8.73 8.65 -6.40
C TYR A 107 7.21 8.72 -6.60
N PHE A 108 6.65 9.92 -6.73
CA PHE A 108 5.20 10.10 -6.90
C PHE A 108 4.70 9.59 -8.26
N SER A 109 5.50 9.71 -9.32
CA SER A 109 5.17 9.12 -10.63
C SER A 109 5.04 7.60 -10.54
N ARG A 110 5.97 6.94 -9.85
CA ARG A 110 5.92 5.50 -9.61
C ARG A 110 4.75 5.12 -8.72
N LEU A 111 4.47 5.93 -7.69
CA LEU A 111 3.36 5.71 -6.79
C LEU A 111 2.01 5.75 -7.53
N ALA A 112 1.75 6.82 -8.28
CA ALA A 112 0.52 6.97 -9.06
C ALA A 112 0.35 5.83 -10.08
N ARG A 113 1.43 5.42 -10.75
CA ARG A 113 1.41 4.29 -11.69
C ARG A 113 1.10 2.96 -11.00
N GLN A 114 1.70 2.71 -9.83
CA GLN A 114 1.57 1.44 -9.11
C GLN A 114 0.14 1.20 -8.59
N TYR A 115 -0.55 2.26 -8.19
CA TYR A 115 -1.91 2.19 -7.64
C TYR A 115 -2.99 2.63 -8.63
N ARG A 116 -2.63 2.72 -9.92
CA ARG A 116 -3.57 3.09 -10.98
C ARG A 116 -4.75 2.11 -11.01
N PRO A 117 -6.00 2.58 -11.09
CA PRO A 117 -7.17 1.72 -11.22
C PRO A 117 -7.11 0.86 -12.49
N GLY A 118 -7.62 -0.37 -12.43
CA GLY A 118 -7.58 -1.31 -13.56
C GLY A 118 -8.40 -0.86 -14.78
N ASP A 119 -9.40 0.00 -14.55
CA ASP A 119 -10.29 0.57 -15.56
C ASP A 119 -9.92 2.00 -16.00
N ALA A 120 -8.81 2.57 -15.51
CA ALA A 120 -8.44 3.95 -15.81
C ALA A 120 -8.05 4.13 -17.29
N THR A 121 -8.76 4.99 -18.01
CA THR A 121 -8.50 5.33 -19.42
C THR A 121 -7.71 6.65 -19.51
N GLY A 122 -6.51 6.65 -20.11
CA GLY A 122 -5.69 7.87 -20.33
C GLY A 122 -4.65 8.24 -19.25
N GLU A 123 -4.26 9.52 -19.19
CA GLU A 123 -3.37 10.12 -18.17
C GLU A 123 -4.13 10.57 -16.91
N GLU A 124 -5.23 9.89 -16.53
CA GLU A 124 -5.87 10.16 -15.24
C GLU A 124 -4.84 9.91 -14.13
N GLY A 125 -4.39 11.00 -13.51
CA GLY A 125 -3.59 10.94 -12.31
C GLY A 125 -4.37 10.25 -11.21
N LEU A 126 -3.67 9.52 -10.34
CA LEU A 126 -4.26 8.97 -9.13
C LEU A 126 -4.11 10.01 -8.00
N PRO A 127 -5.21 10.52 -7.42
CA PRO A 127 -5.17 11.26 -6.16
C PRO A 127 -4.36 10.53 -5.08
N VAL A 128 -3.39 11.23 -4.50
CA VAL A 128 -2.63 10.72 -3.35
C VAL A 128 -2.69 11.72 -2.22
N THR A 129 -3.30 11.32 -1.12
CA THR A 129 -3.36 12.13 0.10
C THR A 129 -2.26 11.70 1.05
N CYS A 130 -1.24 12.55 1.22
CA CYS A 130 -0.17 12.31 2.17
C CYS A 130 -0.61 12.78 3.57
N VAL A 131 -0.99 11.84 4.43
CA VAL A 131 -1.30 12.09 5.84
C VAL A 131 0.02 12.21 6.61
N ASN A 132 0.34 13.45 6.94
CA ASN A 132 1.59 13.86 7.55
C ASN A 132 1.41 14.02 9.06
N LEU A 133 1.93 13.05 9.82
CA LEU A 133 1.78 12.98 11.28
C LEU A 133 2.93 13.65 12.05
N LEU A 134 3.67 14.53 11.37
CA LEU A 134 4.82 15.22 11.90
C LEU A 134 4.43 16.27 12.95
N ARG A 135 5.30 16.47 13.94
CA ARG A 135 5.20 17.54 14.92
C ARG A 135 5.46 18.88 14.25
N CYS A 136 4.44 19.74 14.23
CA CYS A 136 4.45 21.03 13.54
C CYS A 136 4.47 22.22 14.53
N ALA A 137 4.58 21.96 15.83
CA ALA A 137 4.75 23.02 16.82
C ALA A 137 6.09 23.77 16.63
N PRO A 138 6.13 25.09 16.89
CA PRO A 138 7.38 25.86 16.83
C PRO A 138 8.49 25.25 17.69
N GLY A 139 9.71 25.24 17.15
CA GLY A 139 10.88 24.68 17.82
C GLY A 139 11.01 23.15 17.74
N LYS A 140 10.10 22.45 17.05
CA LYS A 140 10.24 21.01 16.78
C LYS A 140 11.03 20.75 15.50
N PRO A 141 12.00 19.81 15.50
CA PRO A 141 12.80 19.50 14.32
C PRO A 141 11.95 18.93 13.16
N GLU A 142 10.83 18.27 13.48
CA GLU A 142 9.87 17.74 12.51
C GLU A 142 9.14 18.85 11.70
N LEU A 143 9.10 20.10 12.20
CA LEU A 143 8.45 21.22 11.50
C LEU A 143 9.18 21.56 10.19
N LEU A 144 10.51 21.65 10.22
CA LEU A 144 11.32 21.93 9.03
C LEU A 144 11.11 20.84 7.96
N LEU A 145 11.08 19.58 8.37
CA LEU A 145 10.80 18.46 7.48
C LEU A 145 9.41 18.56 6.85
N SER A 146 8.41 18.96 7.64
CA SER A 146 7.05 19.18 7.16
C SER A 146 6.97 20.32 6.14
N GLU A 147 7.66 21.44 6.38
CA GLU A 147 7.70 22.59 5.47
C GLU A 147 8.34 22.23 4.13
N HIS A 148 9.50 21.55 4.16
CA HIS A 148 10.15 21.08 2.95
C HIS A 148 9.31 20.03 2.21
N PHE A 149 8.54 19.20 2.93
CA PHE A 149 7.64 18.26 2.27
C PHE A 149 6.52 18.97 1.52
N HIS A 150 5.92 20.00 2.10
CA HIS A 150 4.95 20.83 1.41
C HIS A 150 5.53 21.46 0.15
N GLU A 151 6.74 22.01 0.23
CA GLU A 151 7.39 22.62 -0.93
C GLU A 151 7.70 21.59 -2.02
N ALA A 152 8.17 20.41 -1.64
CA ALA A 152 8.38 19.31 -2.58
C ALA A 152 7.09 18.92 -3.31
N VAL A 153 5.96 18.80 -2.59
CA VAL A 153 4.66 18.48 -3.19
C VAL A 153 4.16 19.61 -4.08
N ARG A 154 4.33 20.88 -3.70
CA ARG A 154 4.03 22.03 -4.59
C ARG A 154 4.80 21.93 -5.91
N GLY A 155 6.07 21.54 -5.87
CA GLY A 155 6.88 21.30 -7.06
C GLY A 155 6.38 20.11 -7.89
N VAL A 156 5.99 19.01 -7.25
CA VAL A 156 5.49 17.80 -7.93
C VAL A 156 4.15 18.04 -8.63
N ARG A 157 3.23 18.79 -8.03
CA ARG A 157 1.90 19.08 -8.59
C ARG A 157 1.93 19.83 -9.92
N LYS A 158 3.06 20.44 -10.28
CA LYS A 158 3.28 21.10 -11.58
C LYS A 158 3.47 20.10 -12.74
N ARG A 159 3.64 18.81 -12.45
CA ARG A 159 3.84 17.75 -13.46
C ARG A 159 2.50 17.15 -13.90
N SER A 160 2.38 16.76 -15.18
CA SER A 160 1.18 16.05 -15.69
C SER A 160 0.89 14.79 -14.87
N GLY A 161 -0.39 14.50 -14.63
CA GLY A 161 -0.84 13.31 -13.89
C GLY A 161 -0.57 13.30 -12.38
N LEU A 162 0.03 14.36 -11.81
CA LEU A 162 0.39 14.43 -10.38
C LEU A 162 -0.20 15.66 -9.66
N SER A 163 -1.10 16.40 -10.31
CA SER A 163 -1.72 17.61 -9.75
C SER A 163 -2.60 17.34 -8.52
N ALA A 164 -3.11 16.11 -8.40
CA ALA A 164 -4.00 15.63 -7.34
C ALA A 164 -3.27 15.07 -6.10
N ILE A 165 -1.97 15.31 -5.97
CA ILE A 165 -1.23 14.97 -4.74
C ILE A 165 -1.45 16.06 -3.70
N THR A 166 -1.88 15.69 -2.51
CA THR A 166 -2.15 16.60 -1.39
C THR A 166 -1.36 16.18 -0.16
N VAL A 167 -1.16 17.12 0.75
CA VAL A 167 -0.61 16.85 2.09
C VAL A 167 -1.64 17.32 3.11
N LEU A 168 -2.01 16.41 4.00
CA LEU A 168 -2.82 16.68 5.17
C LEU A 168 -1.91 16.64 6.39
N ASN A 169 -1.63 17.81 6.97
CA ASN A 169 -0.92 17.89 8.24
C ASN A 169 -1.87 17.60 9.40
N PHE A 170 -1.54 16.56 10.16
CA PHE A 170 -2.22 16.22 11.39
C PHE A 170 -1.17 15.98 12.47
N ASP A 171 -0.82 17.03 13.21
CA ASP A 171 0.15 16.93 14.31
C ASP A 171 -0.45 16.10 15.45
N TRP A 172 -0.26 14.79 15.36
CA TRP A 172 -0.81 13.84 16.32
C TRP A 172 -0.39 14.17 17.75
N HIS A 173 0.88 14.55 17.95
CA HIS A 173 1.40 14.82 19.29
C HIS A 173 0.78 16.08 19.91
N ALA A 174 0.69 17.16 19.13
CA ALA A 174 0.05 18.38 19.59
C ALA A 174 -1.44 18.15 19.92
N ASN A 175 -2.16 17.41 19.07
CA ASN A 175 -3.57 17.08 19.30
C ASN A 175 -3.76 16.21 20.55
N ILE A 176 -2.93 15.18 20.78
CA ILE A 176 -3.00 14.38 22.02
C ILE A 176 -2.79 15.26 23.24
N LYS A 177 -1.81 16.17 23.18
CA LYS A 177 -1.50 17.07 24.30
C LYS A 177 -2.64 18.07 24.59
N SER A 178 -3.34 18.57 23.56
CA SER A 178 -4.37 19.60 23.73
C SER A 178 -5.79 19.04 23.93
N LEU A 179 -6.12 17.93 23.26
CA LEU A 179 -7.47 17.38 23.21
C LEU A 179 -7.62 16.04 23.96
N GLY A 180 -6.50 15.37 24.27
CA GLY A 180 -6.51 13.99 24.75
C GLY A 180 -6.71 12.96 23.63
N GLU A 181 -6.61 11.68 23.98
CA GLU A 181 -6.59 10.57 23.02
C GLU A 181 -7.89 10.44 22.22
N ALA A 182 -9.03 10.36 22.90
CA ALA A 182 -10.33 10.15 22.27
C ALA A 182 -10.66 11.27 21.25
N LYS A 183 -10.49 12.53 21.65
CA LYS A 183 -10.77 13.68 20.77
C LYS A 183 -9.75 13.83 19.65
N THR A 184 -8.51 13.38 19.84
CA THR A 184 -7.54 13.30 18.74
C THR A 184 -7.97 12.29 17.68
N VAL A 185 -8.47 11.13 18.10
CA VAL A 185 -9.00 10.11 17.17
C VAL A 185 -10.23 10.63 16.43
N GLU A 186 -11.18 11.27 17.12
CA GLU A 186 -12.34 11.92 16.49
C GLU A 186 -11.93 13.02 15.50
N GLY A 187 -10.91 13.81 15.85
CA GLY A 187 -10.33 14.83 14.98
C GLY A 187 -9.71 14.24 13.73
N LEU A 188 -8.93 13.15 13.87
CA LEU A 188 -8.37 12.43 12.73
C LEU A 188 -9.48 11.86 11.83
N TRP A 189 -10.48 11.20 12.43
CA TRP A 189 -11.62 10.63 11.71
C TRP A 189 -12.35 11.67 10.86
N THR A 190 -12.57 12.85 11.43
CA THR A 190 -13.19 13.98 10.73
C THR A 190 -12.30 14.49 9.60
N ALA A 191 -11.00 14.67 9.87
CA ALA A 191 -10.04 15.17 8.89
C ALA A 191 -9.83 14.22 7.70
N LEU A 192 -9.95 12.91 7.90
CA LEU A 192 -9.77 11.90 6.86
C LEU A 192 -11.02 11.62 6.02
N ARG A 193 -12.21 11.96 6.54
CA ARG A 193 -13.50 11.52 5.96
C ARG A 193 -13.63 11.82 4.46
N SER A 194 -13.41 13.05 4.02
CA SER A 194 -13.55 13.42 2.60
C SER A 194 -12.53 12.69 1.73
N TYR A 195 -11.28 12.62 2.17
CA TYR A 195 -10.22 11.94 1.41
C TYR A 195 -10.46 10.43 1.27
N LEU A 196 -11.04 9.79 2.29
CA LEU A 196 -11.40 8.38 2.24
C LEU A 196 -12.57 8.13 1.29
N VAL A 197 -13.58 9.00 1.29
CA VAL A 197 -14.70 8.94 0.35
C VAL A 197 -14.22 9.13 -1.09
N ASP A 198 -13.36 10.14 -1.32
CA ASP A 198 -12.79 10.42 -2.65
C ASP A 198 -11.89 9.28 -3.14
N ALA A 199 -11.13 8.66 -2.24
CA ALA A 199 -10.32 7.48 -2.56
C ALA A 199 -11.20 6.26 -2.87
N GLY A 200 -12.24 6.05 -2.07
CA GLY A 200 -13.15 4.90 -2.15
C GLY A 200 -12.47 3.55 -1.94
N VAL A 201 -13.20 2.49 -2.25
CA VAL A 201 -12.72 1.11 -2.20
C VAL A 201 -12.95 0.40 -3.53
N SER A 202 -12.18 -0.66 -3.76
CA SER A 202 -12.47 -1.59 -4.85
C SER A 202 -13.47 -2.64 -4.37
N HIS A 203 -14.47 -3.01 -5.17
CA HIS A 203 -15.38 -4.09 -4.82
C HIS A 203 -15.97 -4.77 -6.05
N GLY A 204 -16.53 -5.97 -5.85
CA GLY A 204 -17.13 -6.77 -6.90
C GLY A 204 -17.61 -8.13 -6.42
N VAL A 205 -17.65 -9.10 -7.32
CA VAL A 205 -18.07 -10.48 -7.02
C VAL A 205 -17.09 -11.50 -7.58
N CYS A 206 -17.06 -12.68 -6.97
CA CYS A 206 -16.40 -13.87 -7.45
C CYS A 206 -17.46 -14.95 -7.69
N GLU A 207 -17.49 -15.51 -8.90
CA GLU A 207 -18.44 -16.55 -9.29
C GLU A 207 -17.71 -17.82 -9.72
N ALA A 208 -18.26 -18.99 -9.40
CA ALA A 208 -17.79 -20.24 -10.00
C ALA A 208 -18.15 -20.23 -11.49
N GLY A 209 -17.14 -20.29 -12.35
CA GLY A 209 -17.33 -20.43 -13.78
C GLY A 209 -18.11 -21.70 -14.04
N SER A 210 -19.28 -21.56 -14.67
CA SER A 210 -19.94 -22.71 -15.28
C SER A 210 -19.03 -23.17 -16.41
N ASP A 211 -18.60 -24.43 -16.41
CA ASP A 211 -17.98 -24.99 -17.60
C ASP A 211 -18.96 -24.78 -18.76
N PRO A 212 -18.50 -24.26 -19.92
CA PRO A 212 -19.32 -24.26 -21.11
C PRO A 212 -19.51 -25.72 -21.48
N THR A 213 -20.57 -26.36 -20.97
CA THR A 213 -21.03 -27.64 -21.48
C THR A 213 -21.29 -27.43 -22.97
N GLY A 214 -20.53 -28.14 -23.79
CA GLY A 214 -20.42 -27.91 -25.22
C GLY A 214 -21.78 -27.71 -25.88
N SER A 215 -21.99 -26.51 -26.39
CA SER A 215 -22.91 -26.33 -27.51
C SER A 215 -22.22 -26.89 -28.76
N ASP A 216 -22.34 -28.19 -28.98
CA ASP A 216 -22.19 -28.76 -30.32
C ASP A 216 -23.58 -28.82 -30.97
N PRO A 217 -23.90 -27.95 -31.94
CA PRO A 217 -24.98 -28.20 -32.86
C PRO A 217 -24.37 -28.93 -34.06
N THR A 218 -24.33 -30.26 -34.06
CA THR A 218 -24.35 -31.13 -35.27
C THR A 218 -23.93 -32.57 -34.94
N GLY A 219 -24.67 -33.55 -35.46
CA GLY A 219 -24.11 -34.89 -35.74
C GLY A 219 -24.76 -36.07 -35.03
N SER A 220 -25.84 -36.58 -35.64
CA SER A 220 -26.26 -37.98 -35.79
C SER A 220 -25.58 -39.11 -34.97
N ALA A 221 -26.43 -39.96 -34.37
CA ALA A 221 -26.10 -41.27 -33.77
C ALA A 221 -25.35 -42.22 -34.73
N PRO A 222 -24.65 -43.27 -34.23
CA PRO A 222 -25.34 -44.52 -33.91
C PRO A 222 -24.83 -45.30 -32.67
N THR A 223 -25.64 -46.31 -32.36
CA THR A 223 -25.57 -47.36 -31.34
C THR A 223 -24.26 -48.13 -31.19
N GLY A 224 -23.89 -48.48 -29.96
CA GLY A 224 -22.89 -49.51 -29.64
C GLY A 224 -22.86 -49.86 -28.15
N SER A 225 -23.35 -51.05 -27.82
CA SER A 225 -23.30 -51.67 -26.48
C SER A 225 -21.88 -52.09 -26.12
N GLY A 226 -21.44 -51.82 -24.89
CA GLY A 226 -20.16 -52.31 -24.36
C GLY A 226 -19.87 -51.82 -22.95
N SER A 227 -20.29 -52.59 -21.94
CA SER A 227 -19.93 -52.40 -20.54
C SER A 227 -18.46 -52.74 -20.29
N SER A 228 -17.69 -51.81 -19.73
CA SER A 228 -16.56 -52.14 -18.86
C SER A 228 -16.35 -51.05 -17.81
N SER A 229 -16.52 -51.48 -16.57
CA SER A 229 -16.26 -50.78 -15.32
C SER A 229 -14.86 -50.17 -15.24
N GLY A 230 -14.79 -48.85 -15.12
CA GLY A 230 -13.62 -48.11 -14.66
C GLY A 230 -14.07 -47.03 -13.67
N THR A 231 -13.95 -47.30 -12.38
CA THR A 231 -14.08 -46.29 -11.31
C THR A 231 -12.85 -45.40 -11.34
N GLY A 232 -12.79 -44.50 -12.32
CA GLY A 232 -11.97 -43.30 -12.25
C GLY A 232 -12.86 -42.17 -11.75
N ALA A 233 -12.78 -41.85 -10.47
CA ALA A 233 -13.27 -40.57 -9.99
C ALA A 233 -12.42 -39.50 -10.68
N ALA A 234 -12.90 -38.97 -11.80
CA ALA A 234 -12.33 -37.78 -12.40
C ALA A 234 -12.44 -36.70 -11.33
N ALA A 235 -11.30 -36.36 -10.72
CA ALA A 235 -11.20 -35.19 -9.86
C ALA A 235 -11.73 -34.02 -10.68
N ALA A 236 -12.89 -33.48 -10.30
CA ALA A 236 -13.45 -32.31 -10.93
C ALA A 236 -12.33 -31.27 -10.99
N ALA A 237 -11.98 -30.82 -12.19
CA ALA A 237 -11.00 -29.76 -12.36
C ALA A 237 -11.44 -28.59 -11.46
N PRO A 238 -10.51 -27.94 -10.73
CA PRO A 238 -10.88 -26.86 -9.82
C PRO A 238 -11.67 -25.83 -10.61
N GLY A 239 -12.95 -25.65 -10.26
CA GLY A 239 -13.88 -24.78 -10.98
C GLY A 239 -13.25 -23.39 -11.12
N ARG A 240 -13.18 -22.89 -12.36
CA ARG A 240 -12.53 -21.62 -12.66
C ARG A 240 -13.32 -20.48 -12.03
N LEU A 241 -12.81 -19.88 -10.96
CA LEU A 241 -13.43 -18.69 -10.37
C LEU A 241 -13.24 -17.48 -11.29
N THR A 242 -14.33 -16.80 -11.64
CA THR A 242 -14.31 -15.54 -12.37
C THR A 242 -14.50 -14.40 -11.38
N LYS A 243 -13.49 -13.53 -11.27
CA LYS A 243 -13.56 -12.31 -10.46
C LYS A 243 -14.01 -11.14 -11.34
N MET A 244 -15.16 -10.56 -11.00
CA MET A 244 -15.66 -9.33 -11.59
C MET A 244 -15.42 -8.17 -10.63
N THR A 245 -14.90 -7.06 -11.15
CA THR A 245 -14.74 -5.80 -10.39
C THR A 245 -15.77 -4.80 -10.88
N PHE A 246 -16.59 -4.28 -9.96
CA PHE A 246 -17.60 -3.27 -10.28
C PHE A 246 -17.09 -1.85 -10.08
N LYS A 247 -16.23 -1.65 -9.08
CA LYS A 247 -15.59 -0.37 -8.80
C LYS A 247 -14.15 -0.61 -8.40
N TRP A 248 -13.26 0.26 -8.88
CA TRP A 248 -11.88 0.35 -8.43
C TRP A 248 -11.71 1.54 -7.49
N GLN A 249 -10.85 1.37 -6.49
CA GLN A 249 -10.38 2.46 -5.65
C GLN A 249 -9.70 3.52 -6.52
N ARG A 250 -10.07 4.80 -6.35
CA ARG A 250 -9.66 5.91 -7.20
C ARG A 250 -8.65 6.87 -6.55
N GLY A 251 -8.20 6.61 -5.33
CA GLY A 251 -7.16 7.39 -4.67
C GLY A 251 -6.43 6.60 -3.60
N VAL A 252 -5.29 7.06 -3.10
CA VAL A 252 -4.51 6.37 -2.06
C VAL A 252 -4.14 7.31 -0.95
N LEU A 253 -4.40 6.90 0.30
CA LEU A 253 -3.86 7.55 1.48
C LEU A 253 -2.46 7.01 1.76
N ARG A 254 -1.53 7.94 2.03
CA ARG A 254 -0.13 7.68 2.32
C ARG A 254 0.24 8.28 3.66
N TYR A 255 0.62 7.46 4.63
CA TYR A 255 0.98 7.91 5.97
C TYR A 255 2.49 8.04 6.13
N ASN A 256 2.93 9.16 6.72
CA ASN A 256 4.32 9.34 7.10
C ASN A 256 4.45 9.96 8.50
N CYS A 257 5.55 9.62 9.14
CA CYS A 257 6.01 10.13 10.42
C CYS A 257 7.55 10.00 10.42
N ALA A 258 8.26 10.84 11.18
CA ALA A 258 9.71 10.72 11.32
C ALA A 258 10.08 9.59 12.29
N ASP A 259 9.42 9.57 13.46
CA ASP A 259 9.93 8.86 14.65
C ASP A 259 9.03 7.75 15.20
N SER A 260 7.81 7.58 14.69
CA SER A 260 6.86 6.67 15.32
C SER A 260 6.14 5.80 14.31
N LEU A 261 6.54 4.53 14.33
CA LEU A 261 5.76 3.45 13.74
C LEU A 261 4.36 3.42 14.36
N ASP A 262 4.24 3.61 15.67
CA ASP A 262 2.98 3.58 16.41
C ASP A 262 1.98 4.63 15.93
N ARG A 263 2.41 5.89 15.74
CA ARG A 263 1.55 6.96 15.19
C ARG A 263 0.99 6.56 13.83
N THR A 264 1.83 6.03 12.94
CA THR A 264 1.37 5.62 11.59
C THR A 264 0.44 4.41 11.63
N ASN A 265 0.73 3.43 12.48
CA ASN A 265 -0.14 2.26 12.65
C ASN A 265 -1.51 2.67 13.19
N LEU A 266 -1.54 3.49 14.23
CA LEU A 266 -2.79 3.93 14.86
C LEU A 266 -3.65 4.77 13.91
N ALA A 267 -3.04 5.73 13.20
CA ALA A 267 -3.76 6.54 12.22
C ALA A 267 -4.31 5.69 11.06
N SER A 268 -3.51 4.74 10.56
CA SER A 268 -3.94 3.84 9.50
C SER A 268 -5.04 2.86 9.95
N TYR A 269 -4.99 2.43 11.21
CA TYR A 269 -6.02 1.59 11.82
C TYR A 269 -7.37 2.31 11.85
N PHE A 270 -7.43 3.53 12.39
CA PHE A 270 -8.69 4.27 12.45
C PHE A 270 -9.24 4.64 11.07
N ALA A 271 -8.37 4.94 10.11
CA ALA A 271 -8.78 5.09 8.72
C ALA A 271 -9.37 3.80 8.14
N ALA A 272 -8.74 2.64 8.41
CA ALA A 272 -9.25 1.35 7.97
C ALA A 272 -10.59 0.99 8.64
N VAL A 273 -10.79 1.35 9.92
CA VAL A 273 -12.09 1.18 10.60
C VAL A 273 -13.17 2.02 9.92
N GLN A 274 -12.87 3.27 9.56
CA GLN A 274 -13.80 4.12 8.83
C GLN A 274 -14.19 3.55 7.48
N VAL A 275 -13.21 3.00 6.74
CA VAL A 275 -13.44 2.33 5.46
C VAL A 275 -14.20 1.00 5.64
N LEU A 276 -13.95 0.27 6.73
CA LEU A 276 -14.61 -1.00 7.00
C LEU A 276 -16.12 -0.84 7.09
N VAL A 277 -16.62 0.27 7.65
CA VAL A 277 -18.06 0.57 7.68
C VAL A 277 -18.65 0.63 6.27
N GLU A 278 -17.97 1.30 5.32
CA GLU A 278 -18.38 1.33 3.92
C GLU A 278 -18.29 -0.06 3.28
N GLN A 279 -17.20 -0.79 3.53
CA GLN A 279 -17.01 -2.15 3.01
C GLN A 279 -18.10 -3.11 3.48
N CYS A 280 -18.51 -3.02 4.74
CA CYS A 280 -19.60 -3.84 5.29
C CYS A 280 -20.93 -3.53 4.60
N GLY A 281 -21.26 -2.26 4.39
CA GLY A 281 -22.43 -1.87 3.59
C GLY A 281 -22.40 -2.44 2.17
N LEU A 282 -21.25 -2.39 1.49
CA LEU A 282 -21.07 -2.97 0.14
C LEU A 282 -21.18 -4.50 0.11
N LEU A 283 -20.81 -5.17 1.19
CA LEU A 283 -20.90 -6.63 1.33
C LEU A 283 -22.30 -7.10 1.77
N GLY A 284 -23.16 -6.18 2.20
CA GLY A 284 -24.47 -6.50 2.79
C GLY A 284 -24.34 -7.02 4.23
N LEU A 285 -23.30 -6.58 4.94
CA LEU A 285 -23.09 -6.85 6.36
C LEU A 285 -23.60 -5.65 7.16
N GLU A 286 -24.64 -5.86 7.97
CA GLU A 286 -25.11 -4.85 8.91
C GLU A 286 -24.12 -4.72 10.07
N VAL A 287 -23.40 -3.60 10.13
CA VAL A 287 -22.45 -3.30 11.22
C VAL A 287 -22.97 -2.19 12.14
N VAL A 288 -23.95 -1.43 11.69
CA VAL A 288 -24.65 -0.44 12.49
C VAL A 288 -26.10 -0.90 12.59
N SER A 289 -26.47 -1.51 13.72
CA SER A 289 -27.88 -1.60 14.11
C SER A 289 -28.41 -0.18 14.26
N ASP A 290 -29.63 0.08 13.79
CA ASP A 290 -30.34 1.34 14.03
C ASP A 290 -30.05 1.80 15.46
N VAL A 291 -29.25 2.86 15.60
CA VAL A 291 -29.24 3.62 16.85
C VAL A 291 -30.64 4.22 16.85
N SER A 292 -31.54 3.61 17.62
CA SER A 292 -32.85 4.18 17.89
C SER A 292 -32.61 5.64 18.25
N ASN A 293 -33.02 6.54 17.35
CA ASN A 293 -33.28 7.93 17.67
C ASN A 293 -34.45 7.88 18.65
N ASP A 294 -34.19 7.58 19.91
CA ASP A 294 -35.12 7.90 20.98
C ASP A 294 -35.00 9.42 21.22
N PRO A 295 -36.13 10.14 21.15
CA PRO A 295 -36.20 11.59 21.15
C PRO A 295 -35.76 12.25 22.47
#